data_AF-A0ABD3DQM2-F1
#
_entry.id   AF-A0ABD3DQM2-F1
#
_cell.length_a   1.000
_cell.length_b   1.000
_cell.length_c   1.000
_cell.angle_alpha   90.00
_cell.angle_beta   90.00
_cell.angle_gamma   90.00
#
_symmetry.space_group_name_H-M   'P 1'
#
loop_
_entity.id
_entity.type
_entity.pdbx_description
1 polymer ?
#
loop_
_entity_poly.entity_id
_entity_poly.type
_entity_poly.pdbx_seq_one_letter_code
_entity_poly.pdbx_strand_id
1 'polypeptide(L)' 'MEEPIDQTLKKTKLAEGLVLEKTTCPLGVLLIIFESRHDALVQPSGVGMVCC' A
#
# COMPACT_ATOMS: atom_id res chain seq x y z
N MET A 1 -4.02 -3.29 12.56
CA MET A 1 -3.68 -2.90 11.18
C MET A 1 -2.26 -3.39 10.96
N GLU A 2 -2.03 -4.27 9.99
CA GLU A 2 -0.71 -4.86 9.78
C GLU A 2 0.12 -3.91 8.89
N GLU A 3 1.34 -3.60 9.29
CA GLU A 3 2.22 -2.73 8.52
C GLU A 3 2.66 -3.47 7.24
N PRO A 4 2.37 -2.94 6.03
CA PRO A 4 2.64 -3.64 4.78
C PRO A 4 4.12 -3.60 4.36
N ILE A 5 4.98 -2.92 5.12
CA ILE A 5 6.39 -2.70 4.79
C ILE A 5 7.22 -3.88 5.31
N ASP A 6 8.30 -4.22 4.61
CA ASP A 6 9.28 -5.24 5.01
C ASP A 6 8.74 -6.68 5.07
N GLN A 7 7.61 -6.94 4.42
CA GLN A 7 7.07 -8.29 4.32
C GLN A 7 7.64 -9.05 3.12
N THR A 8 8.14 -10.26 3.34
CA THR A 8 8.51 -11.16 2.24
C THR A 8 7.25 -11.82 1.67
N LEU A 9 6.89 -11.45 0.44
CA LEU A 9 5.67 -11.92 -0.23
C LEU A 9 5.86 -13.29 -0.89
N LYS A 10 7.02 -13.56 -1.47
CA LYS A 10 7.27 -14.82 -2.20
C LYS A 10 8.75 -15.15 -2.26
N LYS A 11 9.09 -16.42 -2.03
CA LYS A 11 10.41 -17.00 -2.33
C LYS A 11 10.24 -18.11 -3.37
N THR A 12 11.06 -18.14 -4.41
CA THR A 12 11.00 -19.17 -5.46
C THR A 12 12.41 -19.60 -5.84
N LYS A 13 12.69 -20.90 -5.71
CA LYS A 13 13.96 -21.48 -6.14
C LYS A 13 13.89 -21.75 -7.65
N LEU A 14 14.73 -21.06 -8.41
CA LEU A 14 14.75 -21.15 -9.87
C LEU A 14 15.76 -22.19 -10.35
N ALA A 15 16.87 -22.35 -9.64
CA ALA A 15 17.91 -23.34 -9.90
C ALA A 15 18.70 -23.66 -8.62
N GLU A 16 19.65 -24.59 -8.69
CA GLU A 16 20.57 -24.85 -7.59
C GLU A 16 21.40 -23.60 -7.28
N GLY A 17 21.31 -23.09 -6.06
CA GLY A 17 21.95 -21.83 -5.64
C GLY A 17 21.23 -20.54 -6.08
N LEU A 18 20.13 -20.61 -6.85
CA LEU A 18 19.42 -19.42 -7.33
C LEU A 18 18.01 -19.33 -6.74
N VAL A 19 17.82 -18.36 -5.85
CA VAL A 19 16.53 -18.08 -5.18
C VAL A 19 16.10 -16.65 -5.47
N LEU A 20 14.88 -16.50 -5.99
CA LEU A 20 14.21 -15.23 -6.17
C LEU A 20 13.39 -14.91 -4.92
N GLU A 21 13.61 -13.74 -4.34
CA GLU A 21 12.85 -13.22 -3.19
C GLU A 21 12.13 -11.94 -3.60
N LYS A 22 10.83 -11.87 -3.28
CA LYS A 22 10.00 -10.68 -3.44
C LYS A 22 9.65 -10.14 -2.07
N THR A 23 10.09 -8.93 -1.77
CA THR A 23 9.87 -8.22 -0.51
C THR A 23 9.12 -6.92 -0.76
N THR A 24 8.30 -6.49 0.19
CA THR A 24 7.63 -5.19 0.13
C THR A 24 8.59 -4.09 0.59
N CYS A 25 8.81 -3.10 -0.27
CA CYS A 25 9.62 -1.92 0.03
C CYS A 25 8.74 -0.67 -0.02
N PRO A 26 9.04 0.36 0.79
CA PRO A 26 8.30 1.62 0.72
C PRO A 26 8.49 2.27 -0.65
N LEU A 27 7.42 2.85 -1.21
CA LEU A 27 7.44 3.52 -2.51
C LEU A 27 8.33 4.78 -2.54
N GLY A 28 8.77 5.27 -1.37
CA GLY A 28 9.53 6.50 -1.21
C GLY A 28 8.63 7.67 -0.79
N VAL A 29 9.01 8.89 -1.18
CA VAL A 29 8.23 10.10 -0.89
C VAL A 29 7.23 10.33 -2.02
N LEU A 30 5.93 10.28 -1.69
CA LEU A 30 4.84 10.58 -2.62
C LEU A 30 4.26 11.95 -2.28
N LEU A 31 4.35 12.89 -3.23
CA LEU A 31 3.57 14.13 -3.18
C LEU A 31 2.23 13.87 -3.84
N ILE A 32 1.17 13.80 -3.03
CA ILE A 32 -0.20 13.64 -3.53
C ILE A 32 -0.89 15.01 -3.42
N ILE A 33 -1.16 15.62 -4.57
CA ILE A 33 -1.93 16.87 -4.65
C ILE A 33 -3.33 16.48 -5.06
N PHE A 34 -4.26 16.53 -4.11
CA PHE A 34 -5.67 16.46 -4.42
C PHE A 34 -6.16 17.87 -4.75
N GLU A 35 -6.93 17.97 -5.84
CA GLU A 35 -7.90 19.06 -5.95
C GLU A 35 -8.91 18.89 -4.80
N SER A 36 -9.60 19.96 -4.40
CA SER A 36 -10.65 19.95 -3.37
C SER A 36 -11.90 19.19 -3.82
N ARG A 37 -11.73 17.97 -4.34
CA ARG A 37 -12.80 17.01 -4.50
C ARG A 37 -13.00 16.36 -3.15
N HIS A 38 -14.20 16.54 -2.62
CA HIS A 38 -14.70 15.85 -1.44
C HIS A 38 -14.71 14.31 -1.56
N ASP A 39 -14.22 13.76 -2.69
CA ASP A 39 -14.25 12.34 -3.05
C ASP A 39 -12.97 11.59 -2.64
N ALA A 40 -11.89 12.28 -2.24
CA ALA A 40 -10.60 11.66 -1.92
C ALA A 40 -10.39 11.35 -0.43
N LEU A 41 -11.37 11.64 0.42
CA LEU A 41 -11.34 11.20 1.81
C LEU A 41 -11.94 9.81 1.90
N VAL A 42 -11.06 8.81 2.01
CA VAL A 42 -11.35 7.46 2.46
C VAL A 42 -12.31 7.54 3.65
N GLN A 43 -13.60 7.21 3.44
CA GLN A 43 -14.51 6.84 4.52
C GLN A 43 -14.46 5.32 4.65
N PRO A 44 -13.72 4.77 5.63
CA PRO A 44 -14.01 3.42 6.06
C PRO A 44 -15.28 3.52 6.90
N SER A 45 -16.32 2.78 6.51
CA SER A 45 -17.57 2.56 7.25
C SER A 45 -18.60 3.71 7.31
N GLY A 46 -19.70 3.51 6.58
CA GLY A 46 -21.07 3.45 7.12
C GLY A 46 -21.58 4.62 7.97
N VAL A 47 -22.68 5.21 7.49
CA VAL A 47 -23.63 6.11 8.17
C VAL A 47 -23.09 7.45 8.70
N GLY A 48 -23.28 8.50 7.90
CA GLY A 48 -23.67 9.83 8.41
C GLY A 48 -22.63 10.95 8.31
N MET A 49 -22.77 11.75 7.24
CA MET A 49 -22.62 13.22 7.09
C MET A 49 -21.36 14.00 7.57
N VAL A 50 -21.08 15.06 6.79
CA VAL A 50 -20.37 16.35 7.08
C VAL A 50 -18.97 16.43 6.43
N CYS A 51 -18.59 17.43 5.60
CA CYS A 51 -19.23 18.69 5.17
C CYS A 51 -18.61 19.22 3.86
N CYS A 52 -19.45 19.88 3.05
CA CYS A 52 -19.21 20.60 1.79
C CYS A 52 -19.20 19.75 0.52
#